data_AF-A0AAD3E3W8-F1
#
_entry.id   AF-A0AAD3E3W8-F1
#
_cell.length_a   1.000
_cell.length_b   1.000
_cell.length_c   1.000
_cell.angle_alpha   90.00
_cell.angle_beta   90.00
_cell.angle_gamma   90.00
#
_symmetry.space_group_name_H-M   'P 1'
#
loop_
_entity.id
_entity.type
_entity.pdbx_description
1 polymer ?
#
loop_
_entity_poly.entity_id
_entity_poly.type
_entity_poly.pdbx_seq_one_letter_code
_entity_poly.pdbx_strand_id
1 'polypeptide(L)'
;WYLRLTGLLLLRLEHEDSSRRLLAELLAPPGLPALLHPQQQEGEAAAALAAAQAAAAGGSGTTSVAGTSTLLDTMRVVSGLAFPEPRLADMSQEQRRMLQDLCAGDTPLEQLLTNPALMQSAGVAMVSDTGDVIFNFDALFTLLRTRLDAYAARAGGGVGGAADAGADAARAALRYAQRYNAYVLLAGAQTAAVEAWQQLVQVVYTRQYELLNGLLRGTAAEALYDTLTASLETVRGLMARHDGAAERAAGPLCSAARVLLSKLQEQAILHVSLGQAADPLVSVRVPSRCQALLRLLVDLILRAHARRAPAVRLQLYAAALQYLQLSRGSKLATACAPAVLAALLQGWGSPVEAVAVLDQSEELIERANAAVVSEHGPALVEALAADALSGSAPPLGQAVALHLLRALLAVDASTASAAGTGNAPLGSSSAGAVVAAAAYQQGVPQQLLTQLAALSPAALSAGGKKARRAVHVMEAALSLLAGLAAAGPPGARAAAAQQLYSLNCLTALNRCAALDLVPDDPATSLRGGSSVSPDSVRFRLNALAAPLLRMLLTVLAALPDSAAVRADAAAFASTH
;
A
#
# COMPACT_ATOMS: atom_id res chain seq x y z
N TRP A 1 11.59 -21.89 4.92
CA TRP A 1 11.41 -23.08 4.07
C TRP A 1 10.03 -23.71 4.21
N TYR A 2 9.61 -24.15 5.41
CA TYR A 2 8.27 -24.73 5.65
C TYR A 2 7.13 -23.93 4.98
N LEU A 3 6.97 -22.63 5.30
CA LEU A 3 5.92 -21.78 4.71
C LEU A 3 5.93 -21.75 3.17
N ARG A 4 7.12 -21.71 2.54
CA ARG A 4 7.23 -21.72 1.07
C ARG A 4 6.82 -23.06 0.48
N LEU A 5 7.23 -24.16 1.10
CA LEU A 5 6.85 -25.50 0.67
C LEU A 5 5.34 -25.71 0.81
N THR A 6 4.76 -25.31 1.94
CA THR A 6 3.30 -25.38 2.14
C THR A 6 2.55 -24.53 1.11
N GLY A 7 3.02 -23.32 0.80
CA GLY A 7 2.43 -22.48 -0.23
C GLY A 7 2.52 -23.10 -1.63
N LEU A 8 3.67 -23.70 -1.98
CA LEU A 8 3.85 -24.41 -3.26
C LEU A 8 2.98 -25.66 -3.36
N LEU A 9 2.84 -26.42 -2.27
CA LEU A 9 1.95 -27.56 -2.20
C LEU A 9 0.51 -27.12 -2.41
N LEU A 10 0.02 -26.11 -1.67
CA LEU A 10 -1.32 -25.57 -1.87
C LEU A 10 -1.53 -24.99 -3.28
N LEU A 11 -0.49 -24.51 -3.95
CA LEU A 11 -0.60 -24.01 -5.31
C LEU A 11 -0.70 -25.14 -6.35
N ARG A 12 -0.05 -26.29 -6.10
CA ARG A 12 0.13 -27.39 -7.06
C ARG A 12 -0.73 -28.62 -6.79
N LEU A 13 -1.25 -28.79 -5.59
CA LEU A 13 -2.09 -29.93 -5.23
C LEU A 13 -3.42 -29.85 -5.99
N GLU A 14 -3.69 -30.88 -6.78
CA GLU A 14 -4.97 -31.06 -7.48
C GLU A 14 -6.01 -31.76 -6.60
N HIS A 15 -5.56 -32.49 -5.57
CA HIS A 15 -6.45 -33.22 -4.67
C HIS A 15 -6.99 -32.31 -3.56
N GLU A 16 -8.30 -32.03 -3.59
CA GLU A 16 -8.95 -31.12 -2.63
C GLU A 16 -8.76 -31.55 -1.17
N ASP A 17 -8.88 -32.83 -0.85
CA ASP A 17 -8.75 -33.30 0.55
C ASP A 17 -7.37 -33.03 1.15
N SER A 18 -6.30 -33.16 0.35
CA SER A 18 -4.94 -32.85 0.80
C SER A 18 -4.79 -31.35 1.08
N SER A 19 -5.38 -30.51 0.21
CA SER A 19 -5.41 -29.06 0.40
C SER A 19 -6.22 -28.68 1.65
N ARG A 20 -7.39 -29.29 1.86
CA ARG A 20 -8.21 -29.09 3.06
C ARG A 20 -7.47 -29.44 4.35
N ARG A 21 -6.71 -30.53 4.37
CA ARG A 21 -5.90 -30.93 5.52
C ARG A 21 -4.82 -29.91 5.86
N LEU A 22 -4.06 -29.47 4.85
CA LEU A 22 -3.02 -28.45 5.02
C LEU A 22 -3.61 -27.11 5.47
N LEU A 23 -4.75 -26.70 4.90
CA LEU A 23 -5.44 -25.48 5.31
C LEU A 23 -5.96 -25.59 6.75
N ALA A 24 -6.53 -26.73 7.13
CA ALA A 24 -7.00 -26.96 8.50
C ALA A 24 -5.85 -26.86 9.52
N GLU A 25 -4.66 -27.36 9.21
CA GLU A 25 -3.47 -27.21 10.05
C GLU A 25 -3.02 -25.75 10.17
N LEU A 26 -2.97 -25.01 9.05
CA LEU A 26 -2.57 -23.61 9.04
C LEU A 26 -3.55 -22.70 9.80
N LEU A 27 -4.84 -23.02 9.73
CA LEU A 27 -5.92 -22.23 10.32
C LEU A 27 -6.28 -22.68 11.74
N ALA A 28 -5.78 -23.84 12.19
CA ALA A 28 -5.95 -24.31 13.55
C ALA A 28 -5.21 -23.40 14.57
N PRO A 29 -5.69 -23.35 15.82
CA PRO A 29 -4.97 -22.67 16.89
C PRO A 29 -3.59 -23.27 17.15
N PRO A 30 -2.58 -22.48 17.57
CA PRO A 30 -1.24 -22.98 17.82
C PRO A 30 -1.28 -24.07 18.90
N GLY A 31 -0.65 -25.21 18.62
CA GLY A 31 -0.57 -26.34 19.55
C GLY A 31 -1.82 -27.23 19.61
N LEU A 32 -2.88 -26.93 18.83
CA LEU A 32 -4.03 -27.82 18.70
C LEU A 32 -4.01 -28.56 17.35
N PRO A 33 -4.32 -29.87 17.32
CA PRO A 33 -4.41 -30.62 16.08
C PRO A 33 -5.57 -30.11 15.21
N ALA A 34 -5.38 -30.16 13.88
CA ALA A 34 -6.42 -29.83 12.91
C ALA A 34 -7.66 -30.72 13.12
N LEU A 35 -8.83 -30.12 13.38
CA LEU A 35 -10.09 -30.86 13.48
C LEU A 35 -10.49 -31.38 12.10
N LEU A 36 -10.18 -32.65 11.82
CA LEU A 36 -10.41 -33.30 10.53
C LEU A 36 -11.39 -34.47 10.68
N HIS A 37 -12.67 -34.21 11.01
CA HIS A 37 -13.84 -34.95 10.50
C HIS A 37 -15.16 -34.51 11.17
N PRO A 38 -16.30 -34.46 10.43
CA PRO A 38 -17.64 -34.33 11.02
C PRO A 38 -18.25 -35.64 11.56
N GLN A 39 -17.57 -36.79 11.46
CA GLN A 39 -18.18 -38.11 11.75
C GLN A 39 -17.55 -38.87 12.92
N GLN A 40 -16.51 -38.37 13.57
CA GLN A 40 -16.01 -38.94 14.81
C GLN A 40 -15.71 -37.81 15.79
N GLN A 41 -16.35 -37.88 16.96
CA GLN A 41 -16.16 -37.05 18.16
C GLN A 41 -17.09 -35.84 18.35
N GLU A 42 -18.36 -36.13 18.63
CA GLU A 42 -19.22 -35.21 19.41
C GLU A 42 -18.65 -34.95 20.82
N GLY A 43 -17.77 -35.81 21.34
CA GLY A 43 -17.16 -35.69 22.68
C GLY A 43 -15.87 -34.86 22.76
N GLU A 44 -14.92 -35.04 21.83
CA GLU A 44 -13.63 -34.32 21.87
C GLU A 44 -13.68 -32.96 21.17
N ALA A 45 -14.55 -32.79 20.16
CA ALA A 45 -14.83 -31.47 19.60
C ALA A 45 -15.44 -30.54 20.67
N ALA A 46 -16.31 -31.05 21.55
CA ALA A 46 -16.86 -30.30 22.67
C ALA A 46 -15.79 -29.94 23.72
N ALA A 47 -14.83 -30.83 24.00
CA ALA A 47 -13.74 -30.58 24.93
C ALA A 47 -12.71 -29.57 24.38
N ALA A 48 -12.35 -29.67 23.09
CA ALA A 48 -11.48 -28.69 22.43
C ALA A 48 -12.18 -27.33 22.24
N LEU A 49 -13.50 -27.32 22.00
CA LEU A 49 -14.34 -26.12 21.96
C LEU A 49 -14.39 -25.46 23.35
N ALA A 50 -14.57 -26.24 24.42
CA ALA A 50 -14.58 -25.76 25.80
C ALA A 50 -13.21 -25.21 26.23
N ALA A 51 -12.11 -25.85 25.84
CA ALA A 51 -10.75 -25.36 26.12
C ALA A 51 -10.44 -24.05 25.36
N ALA A 52 -10.87 -23.95 24.10
CA ALA A 52 -10.74 -22.71 23.32
C ALA A 52 -11.65 -21.58 23.84
N GLN A 53 -12.86 -21.91 24.32
CA GLN A 53 -13.77 -20.96 24.96
C GLN A 53 -13.23 -20.47 26.31
N ALA A 54 -12.59 -21.35 27.09
CA ALA A 54 -11.93 -20.96 28.34
C ALA A 54 -10.72 -20.03 28.09
N ALA A 55 -9.96 -20.27 27.01
CA ALA A 55 -8.87 -19.38 26.58
C ALA A 55 -9.38 -18.02 26.06
N ALA A 56 -10.53 -18.00 25.38
CA ALA A 56 -11.16 -16.76 24.87
C ALA A 56 -11.85 -15.94 25.98
N ALA A 57 -12.40 -16.59 27.01
CA ALA A 57 -13.10 -15.91 28.11
C ALA A 57 -12.17 -15.09 29.03
N GLY A 58 -10.85 -15.32 28.99
CA GLY A 58 -9.85 -14.53 29.72
C GLY A 58 -9.44 -13.22 29.05
N GLY A 59 -9.87 -12.98 27.80
CA GLY A 59 -9.53 -11.78 27.03
C GLY A 59 -10.77 -10.95 26.68
N SER A 60 -10.98 -9.84 27.39
CA SER A 60 -11.99 -8.84 27.01
C SER A 60 -11.63 -8.20 25.67
N GLY A 61 -12.35 -8.55 24.59
CA GLY A 61 -12.29 -7.87 23.29
C GLY A 61 -12.55 -8.78 22.09
N THR A 62 -13.67 -8.56 21.39
CA THR A 62 -14.01 -9.01 20.02
C THR A 62 -13.38 -10.33 19.54
N THR A 63 -14.12 -11.43 19.63
CA THR A 63 -13.71 -12.76 19.13
C THR A 63 -13.49 -12.75 17.61
N SER A 64 -12.23 -12.65 17.19
CA SER A 64 -11.80 -12.85 15.79
C SER A 64 -12.06 -14.30 15.37
N VAL A 65 -12.63 -14.48 14.18
CA VAL A 65 -12.95 -15.79 13.60
C VAL A 65 -11.66 -16.51 13.16
N ALA A 66 -10.63 -15.75 12.79
CA ALA A 66 -9.26 -16.24 12.56
C ALA A 66 -8.36 -16.18 13.82
N GLY A 67 -8.93 -15.94 15.01
CA GLY A 67 -8.20 -15.82 16.28
C GLY A 67 -7.15 -16.91 16.47
N THR A 68 -5.93 -16.48 16.84
CA THR A 68 -4.69 -17.28 16.98
C THR A 68 -4.59 -18.44 15.97
N SER A 69 -4.79 -18.25 14.67
CA SER A 69 -4.39 -19.34 13.74
C SER A 69 -2.86 -19.48 13.72
N THR A 70 -2.36 -20.69 13.48
CA THR A 70 -0.92 -20.94 13.30
C THR A 70 -0.33 -20.02 12.22
N LEU A 71 -1.10 -19.73 11.16
CA LEU A 71 -0.76 -18.76 10.13
C LEU A 71 -0.51 -17.35 10.69
N LEU A 72 -1.43 -16.82 11.51
CA LEU A 72 -1.29 -15.47 12.08
C LEU A 72 -0.25 -15.41 13.20
N ASP A 73 -0.16 -16.46 14.01
CA ASP A 73 0.82 -16.54 15.09
C ASP A 73 2.25 -16.55 14.54
N THR A 74 2.49 -17.35 13.50
CA THR A 74 3.80 -17.38 12.81
C THR A 74 4.21 -15.99 12.31
N MET A 75 3.28 -15.24 11.69
CA MET A 75 3.55 -13.86 11.24
C MET A 75 3.91 -12.95 12.41
N ARG A 76 3.13 -12.99 13.49
CA ARG A 76 3.33 -12.14 14.67
C ARG A 76 4.66 -12.43 15.36
N VAL A 77 4.97 -13.71 15.57
CA VAL A 77 6.23 -14.14 16.19
C VAL A 77 7.41 -13.70 15.33
N VAL A 78 7.41 -14.02 14.03
CA VAL A 78 8.52 -13.68 13.13
C VAL A 78 8.71 -12.16 13.04
N SER A 79 7.63 -11.40 12.87
CA SER A 79 7.70 -9.93 12.75
C SER A 79 8.03 -9.26 14.09
N GLY A 80 7.67 -9.88 15.21
CA GLY A 80 7.95 -9.39 16.56
C GLY A 80 9.42 -9.49 16.95
N LEU A 81 10.22 -10.32 16.27
CA LEU A 81 11.65 -10.47 16.57
C LEU A 81 12.38 -9.14 16.39
N ALA A 82 13.07 -8.69 17.43
CA ALA A 82 13.87 -7.49 17.44
C ALA A 82 15.34 -7.81 17.65
N PHE A 83 16.18 -7.27 16.76
CA PHE A 83 17.62 -7.48 16.79
C PHE A 83 18.29 -6.11 16.92
N PRO A 84 19.09 -5.87 17.96
CA PRO A 84 19.80 -4.60 18.09
C PRO A 84 20.87 -4.49 17.01
N GLU A 85 20.80 -3.43 16.20
CA GLU A 85 21.82 -3.14 15.20
C GLU A 85 23.12 -2.72 15.91
N PRO A 86 24.26 -3.36 15.62
CA PRO A 86 25.52 -3.04 16.27
C PRO A 86 26.03 -1.68 15.80
N ARG A 87 26.38 -0.82 16.76
CA ARG A 87 26.89 0.52 16.49
C ARG A 87 28.38 0.58 16.75
N LEU A 88 29.11 1.35 15.94
CA LEU A 88 30.52 1.65 16.24
C LEU A 88 30.68 2.32 17.61
N ALA A 89 29.65 3.05 18.08
CA ALA A 89 29.61 3.65 19.41
C ALA A 89 29.68 2.61 20.55
N ASP A 90 29.41 1.34 20.28
CA ASP A 90 29.56 0.24 21.24
C ASP A 90 31.04 -0.09 21.51
N MET A 91 31.96 0.44 20.69
CA MET A 91 33.40 0.35 20.88
C MET A 91 33.91 1.56 21.69
N SER A 92 34.90 1.32 22.57
CA SER A 92 35.50 2.41 23.35
C SER A 92 36.15 3.46 22.44
N GLN A 93 36.23 4.71 22.89
CA GLN A 93 36.87 5.79 22.14
C GLN A 93 38.34 5.48 21.84
N GLU A 94 39.02 4.81 22.77
CA GLU A 94 40.40 4.34 22.61
C GLU A 94 40.52 3.25 21.54
N GLN A 95 39.60 2.28 21.50
CA GLN A 95 39.56 1.24 20.46
C GLN A 95 39.33 1.85 19.07
N ARG A 96 38.41 2.83 18.96
CA ARG A 96 38.14 3.51 17.69
C ARG A 96 39.33 4.34 17.22
N ARG A 97 39.97 5.09 18.12
CA ARG A 97 41.21 5.82 17.82
C ARG A 97 42.32 4.87 17.35
N MET A 98 42.50 3.75 18.05
CA MET A 98 43.50 2.75 17.68
C MET A 98 43.20 2.08 16.33
N LEU A 99 41.93 1.87 15.97
CA LEU A 99 41.58 1.42 14.61
C LEU A 99 41.98 2.42 13.52
N GLN A 100 41.94 3.72 13.82
CA GLN A 100 42.46 4.75 12.92
C GLN A 100 43.99 4.67 12.83
N ASP A 101 44.68 4.46 13.94
CA ASP A 101 46.15 4.34 13.97
C ASP A 101 46.66 3.05 13.28
N LEU A 102 45.86 1.98 13.29
CA LEU A 102 46.10 0.74 12.55
C LEU A 102 45.92 0.89 11.03
N CYS A 103 45.41 2.03 10.55
CA CYS A 103 45.30 2.30 9.12
C CYS A 103 46.69 2.51 8.52
N ALA A 104 47.10 1.61 7.63
CA ALA A 104 48.38 1.68 6.92
C ALA A 104 48.19 1.67 5.39
N GLY A 105 47.00 2.02 4.89
CA GLY A 105 46.68 1.97 3.45
C GLY A 105 45.40 2.74 3.13
N ASP A 106 44.92 2.59 1.89
CA ASP A 106 43.95 3.53 1.28
C ASP A 106 42.55 3.56 1.91
N THR A 107 42.18 2.52 2.68
CA THR A 107 40.85 2.41 3.30
C THR A 107 40.94 2.48 4.82
N PRO A 108 40.31 3.47 5.48
CA PRO A 108 40.27 3.53 6.93
C PRO A 108 39.40 2.41 7.52
N LEU A 109 39.91 1.70 8.52
CA LEU A 109 39.28 0.52 9.13
C LEU A 109 37.91 0.83 9.76
N GLU A 110 37.74 2.01 10.35
CA GLU A 110 36.45 2.42 10.91
C GLU A 110 35.38 2.55 9.81
N GLN A 111 35.74 3.12 8.65
CA GLN A 111 34.81 3.21 7.51
C GLN A 111 34.59 1.85 6.85
N LEU A 112 35.62 0.99 6.82
CA LEU A 112 35.50 -0.39 6.34
C LEU A 112 34.44 -1.17 7.12
N LEU A 113 34.34 -0.96 8.44
CA LEU A 113 33.35 -1.63 9.28
C LEU A 113 31.91 -1.19 9.01
N THR A 114 31.69 0.03 8.51
CA THR A 114 30.34 0.60 8.30
C THR A 114 29.90 0.71 6.85
N ASN A 115 30.80 0.53 5.89
CA ASN A 115 30.51 0.77 4.48
C ASN A 115 30.63 -0.52 3.65
N PRO A 116 29.50 -1.10 3.21
CA PRO A 116 29.48 -2.33 2.40
C PRO A 116 30.28 -2.23 1.11
N ALA A 117 30.33 -1.06 0.47
CA ALA A 117 31.13 -0.87 -0.75
C ALA A 117 32.63 -0.95 -0.47
N LEU A 118 33.06 -0.42 0.67
CA LEU A 118 34.45 -0.53 1.10
C LEU A 118 34.79 -1.97 1.49
N MET A 119 33.88 -2.67 2.17
CA MET A 119 34.04 -4.10 2.50
C MET A 119 34.28 -4.93 1.23
N GLN A 120 33.51 -4.69 0.18
CA GLN A 120 33.66 -5.35 -1.12
C GLN A 120 34.98 -4.99 -1.78
N SER A 121 35.34 -3.70 -1.83
CA SER A 121 36.60 -3.24 -2.45
C SER A 121 37.85 -3.79 -1.75
N ALA A 122 37.77 -4.02 -0.44
CA ALA A 122 38.85 -4.58 0.37
C ALA A 122 38.86 -6.13 0.37
N GLY A 123 37.93 -6.78 -0.34
CA GLY A 123 37.85 -8.24 -0.40
C GLY A 123 37.45 -8.92 0.92
N VAL A 124 36.89 -8.17 1.87
CA VAL A 124 36.45 -8.68 3.18
C VAL A 124 34.93 -8.88 3.26
N ALA A 125 34.22 -8.72 2.15
CA ALA A 125 32.80 -9.00 2.05
C ALA A 125 32.54 -10.40 1.47
N MET A 126 31.44 -11.00 1.90
CA MET A 126 30.79 -12.13 1.24
C MET A 126 29.28 -11.89 1.20
N VAL A 127 28.55 -12.70 0.43
CA VAL A 127 27.09 -12.61 0.30
C VAL A 127 26.47 -13.80 1.04
N SER A 128 25.45 -13.53 1.86
CA SER A 128 24.68 -14.56 2.57
C SER A 128 23.71 -15.30 1.63
N ASP A 129 23.11 -16.39 2.11
CA ASP A 129 22.05 -17.12 1.38
C ASP A 129 20.80 -16.26 1.11
N THR A 130 20.60 -15.20 1.90
CA THR A 130 19.52 -14.21 1.73
C THR A 130 19.89 -13.08 0.77
N GLY A 131 21.11 -13.07 0.24
CA GLY A 131 21.62 -12.03 -0.67
C GLY A 131 22.16 -10.79 0.05
N ASP A 132 22.28 -10.82 1.38
CA ASP A 132 22.80 -9.69 2.17
C ASP A 132 24.33 -9.71 2.19
N VAL A 133 24.95 -8.53 2.24
CA VAL A 133 26.41 -8.39 2.34
C VAL A 133 26.85 -8.54 3.80
N ILE A 134 27.75 -9.46 4.08
CA ILE A 134 28.31 -9.74 5.41
C ILE A 134 29.85 -9.77 5.37
N PHE A 135 30.50 -9.70 6.52
CA PHE A 135 31.96 -9.85 6.60
C PHE A 135 32.38 -11.31 6.36
N ASN A 136 33.33 -11.52 5.46
CA ASN A 136 34.12 -12.74 5.43
C ASN A 136 35.13 -12.69 6.58
N PHE A 137 34.91 -13.53 7.60
CA PHE A 137 35.69 -13.52 8.83
C PHE A 137 37.16 -13.86 8.61
N ASP A 138 37.46 -14.81 7.73
CA ASP A 138 38.84 -15.25 7.46
C ASP A 138 39.62 -14.15 6.74
N ALA A 139 38.97 -13.50 5.77
CA ALA A 139 39.55 -12.38 5.04
C ALA A 139 39.76 -11.16 5.95
N LEU A 140 38.78 -10.82 6.78
CA LEU A 140 38.87 -9.72 7.74
C LEU A 140 39.95 -9.97 8.79
N PHE A 141 40.03 -11.18 9.33
CA PHE A 141 41.06 -11.57 10.29
C PHE A 141 42.46 -11.43 9.68
N THR A 142 42.64 -11.93 8.45
CA THR A 142 43.92 -11.83 7.73
C THR A 142 44.32 -10.37 7.47
N LEU A 143 43.35 -9.53 7.07
CA LEU A 143 43.58 -8.09 6.87
C LEU A 143 43.97 -7.41 8.18
N LEU A 144 43.23 -7.62 9.26
CA LEU A 144 43.51 -7.03 10.57
C LEU A 144 44.88 -7.47 11.11
N ARG A 145 45.24 -8.75 10.96
CA ARG A 145 46.55 -9.26 11.36
C ARG A 145 47.67 -8.57 10.58
N THR A 146 47.54 -8.46 9.26
CA THR A 146 48.54 -7.77 8.41
C THR A 146 48.71 -6.30 8.82
N ARG A 147 47.61 -5.62 9.16
CA ARG A 147 47.64 -4.22 9.64
C ARG A 147 48.29 -4.09 11.02
N LEU A 148 48.01 -5.03 11.92
CA LEU A 148 48.63 -5.11 13.24
C LEU A 148 50.14 -5.33 13.14
N ASP A 149 50.58 -6.27 12.31
CA ASP A 149 52.00 -6.57 12.09
C ASP A 149 52.73 -5.34 11.50
N ALA A 150 52.12 -4.66 10.52
CA ALA A 150 52.66 -3.42 9.94
C ALA A 150 52.72 -2.28 10.98
N TYR A 151 51.71 -2.17 11.84
CA TYR A 151 51.71 -1.19 12.93
C TYR A 151 52.82 -1.50 13.95
N ALA A 152 52.97 -2.75 14.37
CA ALA A 152 54.01 -3.19 15.29
C ALA A 152 55.42 -2.93 14.74
N ALA A 153 55.63 -3.16 13.43
CA ALA A 153 56.87 -2.84 12.74
C ALA A 153 57.17 -1.33 12.73
N ARG A 154 56.16 -0.47 12.52
CA ARG A 154 56.31 1.00 12.57
C ARG A 154 56.53 1.53 13.99
N ALA A 155 55.90 0.90 14.99
CA ALA A 155 56.01 1.27 16.39
C ALA A 155 57.34 0.83 17.06
N GLY A 156 58.26 0.22 16.30
CA GLY A 156 59.63 -0.04 16.77
C GLY A 156 59.78 -1.21 17.76
N GLY A 157 58.86 -2.18 17.76
CA GLY A 157 58.98 -3.37 18.62
C GLY A 157 58.82 -3.12 20.13
N GLY A 158 58.22 -1.99 20.52
CA GLY A 158 58.00 -1.64 21.92
C GLY A 158 57.06 -2.58 22.65
N VAL A 159 57.60 -3.34 23.61
CA VAL A 159 56.89 -4.23 24.53
C VAL A 159 55.94 -3.42 25.44
N GLY A 160 54.66 -3.80 25.44
CA GLY A 160 53.82 -3.75 26.65
C GLY A 160 52.64 -2.76 26.74
N GLY A 161 52.20 -2.11 25.65
CA GLY A 161 50.98 -1.29 25.73
C GLY A 161 50.35 -0.89 24.39
N ALA A 162 51.15 -0.38 23.45
CA ALA A 162 50.64 0.04 22.13
C ALA A 162 50.26 -1.17 21.23
N ALA A 163 51.03 -2.25 21.30
CA ALA A 163 50.72 -3.50 20.60
C ALA A 163 49.48 -4.21 21.20
N ASP A 164 49.33 -4.16 22.53
CA ASP A 164 48.17 -4.72 23.23
C ASP A 164 46.90 -3.92 22.93
N ALA A 165 46.98 -2.58 22.93
CA ALA A 165 45.88 -1.71 22.52
C ALA A 165 45.47 -1.95 21.05
N GLY A 166 46.46 -2.14 20.15
CA GLY A 166 46.20 -2.53 18.76
C GLY A 166 45.51 -3.88 18.63
N ALA A 167 45.95 -4.88 19.41
CA ALA A 167 45.33 -6.20 19.44
C ALA A 167 43.93 -6.17 20.03
N ASP A 168 43.70 -5.35 21.07
CA ASP A 168 42.38 -5.10 21.66
C ASP A 168 41.43 -4.44 20.65
N ALA A 169 41.91 -3.45 19.88
CA ALA A 169 41.14 -2.78 18.84
C ALA A 169 40.79 -3.73 17.69
N ALA A 170 41.73 -4.56 17.23
CA ALA A 170 41.48 -5.60 16.23
C ALA A 170 40.46 -6.64 16.73
N ARG A 171 40.57 -7.08 18.00
CA ARG A 171 39.58 -7.97 18.63
C ARG A 171 38.20 -7.29 18.75
N ALA A 172 38.15 -6.00 19.03
CA ALA A 172 36.91 -5.24 19.05
C ALA A 172 36.28 -5.12 17.66
N ALA A 173 37.07 -4.90 16.60
CA ALA A 173 36.59 -4.92 15.21
C ALA A 173 36.02 -6.28 14.80
N LEU A 174 36.68 -7.40 15.16
CA LEU A 174 36.15 -8.74 14.92
C LEU A 174 34.84 -8.99 15.68
N ARG A 175 34.74 -8.57 16.94
CA ARG A 175 33.49 -8.67 17.71
C ARG A 175 32.37 -7.83 17.09
N TYR A 176 32.68 -6.63 16.58
CA TYR A 176 31.73 -5.81 15.84
C TYR A 176 31.26 -6.54 14.58
N ALA A 177 32.18 -7.03 13.75
CA ALA A 177 31.86 -7.79 12.54
C ALA A 177 31.01 -9.04 12.84
N GLN A 178 31.24 -9.71 13.98
CA GLN A 178 30.47 -10.89 14.39
C GLN A 178 29.03 -10.53 14.70
N ARG A 179 28.85 -9.46 15.49
CA ARG A 179 27.53 -8.93 15.82
C ARG A 179 26.81 -8.41 14.57
N TYR A 180 27.54 -7.76 13.67
CA TYR A 180 27.01 -7.28 12.40
C TYR A 180 26.51 -8.43 11.54
N ASN A 181 27.33 -9.46 11.33
CA ASN A 181 26.92 -10.66 10.59
C ASN A 181 25.70 -11.32 11.23
N ALA A 182 25.69 -11.51 12.56
CA ALA A 182 24.54 -12.08 13.26
C ALA A 182 23.27 -11.24 13.07
N TYR A 183 23.36 -9.92 13.22
CA TYR A 183 22.26 -8.99 12.97
C TYR A 183 21.73 -9.09 11.54
N VAL A 184 22.61 -9.01 10.54
CA VAL A 184 22.23 -9.06 9.12
C VAL A 184 21.60 -10.40 8.77
N LEU A 185 22.17 -11.52 9.24
CA LEU A 185 21.62 -12.86 9.00
C LEU A 185 20.24 -13.04 9.65
N LEU A 186 20.06 -12.58 10.88
CA LEU A 186 18.76 -12.65 11.57
C LEU A 186 17.71 -11.75 10.92
N ALA A 187 18.07 -10.53 10.54
CA ALA A 187 17.19 -9.61 9.84
C ALA A 187 16.83 -10.11 8.42
N GLY A 188 17.79 -10.71 7.72
CA GLY A 188 17.58 -11.37 6.42
C GLY A 188 16.64 -12.58 6.54
N ALA A 189 16.85 -13.42 7.56
CA ALA A 189 15.98 -14.57 7.85
C ALA A 189 14.56 -14.14 8.23
N GLN A 190 14.41 -13.08 9.04
CA GLN A 190 13.11 -12.48 9.36
C GLN A 190 12.41 -12.00 8.08
N THR A 191 13.09 -11.24 7.25
CA THR A 191 12.52 -10.73 5.98
C THR A 191 12.09 -11.89 5.07
N ALA A 192 12.95 -12.90 4.88
CA ALA A 192 12.64 -14.07 4.05
C ALA A 192 11.45 -14.89 4.60
N ALA A 193 11.30 -14.98 5.93
CA ALA A 193 10.17 -15.64 6.57
C ALA A 193 8.87 -14.86 6.39
N VAL A 194 8.90 -13.52 6.50
CA VAL A 194 7.73 -12.67 6.24
C VAL A 194 7.33 -12.72 4.75
N GLU A 195 8.28 -12.72 3.82
CA GLU A 195 8.01 -12.92 2.40
C GLU A 195 7.38 -14.30 2.12
N ALA A 196 7.87 -15.35 2.77
CA ALA A 196 7.29 -16.69 2.65
C ALA A 196 5.85 -16.72 3.20
N TRP A 197 5.60 -16.02 4.30
CA TRP A 197 4.25 -15.86 4.85
C TRP A 197 3.34 -15.10 3.87
N GLN A 198 3.81 -13.99 3.29
CA GLN A 198 3.09 -13.23 2.27
C GLN A 198 2.69 -14.13 1.09
N GLN A 199 3.64 -14.93 0.57
CA GLN A 199 3.37 -15.86 -0.53
C GLN A 199 2.31 -16.91 -0.15
N LEU A 200 2.42 -17.48 1.05
CA LEU A 200 1.47 -18.47 1.55
C LEU A 200 0.06 -17.88 1.65
N VAL A 201 -0.09 -16.72 2.29
CA VAL A 201 -1.37 -16.02 2.44
C VAL A 201 -2.00 -15.69 1.09
N GLN A 202 -1.18 -15.27 0.12
CA GLN A 202 -1.68 -15.02 -1.23
C GLN A 202 -2.25 -16.28 -1.86
N VAL A 203 -1.60 -17.44 -1.73
CA VAL A 203 -2.14 -18.71 -2.24
C VAL A 203 -3.42 -19.12 -1.50
N VAL A 204 -3.43 -19.04 -0.17
CA VAL A 204 -4.56 -19.40 0.69
C VAL A 204 -5.82 -18.61 0.30
N TYR A 205 -5.72 -17.29 0.22
CA TYR A 205 -6.87 -16.42 0.00
C TYR A 205 -7.17 -16.12 -1.48
N THR A 206 -6.34 -16.57 -2.43
CA THR A 206 -6.68 -16.45 -3.87
C THR A 206 -7.10 -17.79 -4.45
N ARG A 207 -6.17 -18.75 -4.51
CA ARG A 207 -6.37 -20.05 -5.16
C ARG A 207 -7.26 -20.97 -4.33
N GLN A 208 -7.13 -20.93 -3.01
CA GLN A 208 -7.79 -21.87 -2.09
C GLN A 208 -8.98 -21.27 -1.34
N TYR A 209 -9.43 -20.07 -1.74
CA TYR A 209 -10.46 -19.31 -1.03
C TYR A 209 -11.77 -20.07 -0.84
N GLU A 210 -12.24 -20.77 -1.88
CA GLU A 210 -13.49 -21.52 -1.84
C GLU A 210 -13.49 -22.66 -0.82
N LEU A 211 -12.33 -23.24 -0.52
CA LEU A 211 -12.20 -24.31 0.46
C LEU A 211 -12.31 -23.81 1.91
N LEU A 212 -12.20 -22.50 2.14
CA LEU A 212 -12.15 -21.93 3.49
C LEU A 212 -13.52 -21.97 4.20
N ASN A 213 -14.63 -21.83 3.46
CA ASN A 213 -15.98 -21.78 4.03
C ASN A 213 -16.43 -23.09 4.69
N GLY A 214 -15.69 -24.20 4.52
CA GLY A 214 -15.92 -25.47 5.22
C GLY A 214 -14.92 -25.81 6.33
N LEU A 215 -13.91 -24.96 6.54
CA LEU A 215 -12.81 -25.22 7.50
C LEU A 215 -12.83 -24.26 8.69
N LEU A 216 -13.55 -23.15 8.57
CA LEU A 216 -13.58 -22.08 9.55
C LEU A 216 -14.88 -22.11 10.35
N ARG A 217 -14.84 -21.58 11.58
CA ARG A 217 -16.05 -21.42 12.42
C ARG A 217 -16.97 -20.30 11.92
N GLY A 218 -16.43 -19.35 11.16
CA GLY A 218 -17.18 -18.26 10.51
C GLY A 218 -16.85 -18.21 9.02
N THR A 219 -17.07 -17.06 8.37
CA THR A 219 -16.95 -17.00 6.91
C THR A 219 -15.49 -16.84 6.46
N ALA A 220 -15.18 -17.29 5.24
CA ALA A 220 -13.89 -17.05 4.60
C ALA A 220 -13.57 -15.54 4.51
N ALA A 221 -14.59 -14.70 4.30
CA ALA A 221 -14.45 -13.25 4.24
C ALA A 221 -14.07 -12.64 5.60
N GLU A 222 -14.62 -13.14 6.70
CA GLU A 222 -14.22 -12.74 8.06
C GLU A 222 -12.78 -13.11 8.36
N ALA A 223 -12.38 -14.34 8.06
CA ALA A 223 -11.00 -14.76 8.26
C ALA A 223 -10.01 -13.96 7.41
N LEU A 224 -10.41 -13.63 6.18
CA LEU A 224 -9.65 -12.75 5.29
C LEU A 224 -9.51 -11.36 5.91
N TYR A 225 -10.61 -10.75 6.36
CA TYR A 225 -10.60 -9.43 7.03
C TYR A 225 -9.74 -9.43 8.31
N ASP A 226 -9.83 -10.47 9.12
CA ASP A 226 -9.02 -10.65 10.32
C ASP A 226 -7.53 -10.79 9.98
N THR A 227 -7.20 -11.51 8.90
CA THR A 227 -5.82 -11.65 8.43
C THR A 227 -5.28 -10.32 7.90
N LEU A 228 -6.11 -9.57 7.16
CA LEU A 228 -5.80 -8.23 6.69
C LEU A 228 -5.49 -7.29 7.86
N THR A 229 -6.40 -7.19 8.82
CA THR A 229 -6.22 -6.31 9.98
C THR A 229 -5.02 -6.72 10.82
N ALA A 230 -4.82 -8.01 11.08
CA ALA A 230 -3.64 -8.50 11.78
C ALA A 230 -2.31 -8.16 11.07
N SER A 231 -2.28 -8.23 9.72
CA SER A 231 -1.10 -7.85 8.94
C SER A 231 -0.78 -6.36 9.04
N LEU A 232 -1.78 -5.49 8.94
CA LEU A 232 -1.64 -4.04 9.08
C LEU A 232 -1.26 -3.64 10.52
N GLU A 233 -1.83 -4.29 11.52
CA GLU A 233 -1.47 -4.09 12.92
C GLU A 233 -0.03 -4.49 13.21
N THR A 234 0.45 -5.57 12.59
CA THR A 234 1.85 -5.98 12.67
C THR A 234 2.77 -4.94 12.02
N VAL A 235 2.37 -4.40 10.86
CA VAL A 235 3.08 -3.27 10.23
C VAL A 235 3.13 -2.05 11.15
N ARG A 236 2.04 -1.76 11.88
CA ARG A 236 2.00 -0.64 12.84
C ARG A 236 3.04 -0.81 13.94
N GLY A 237 3.17 -2.02 14.48
CA GLY A 237 4.21 -2.37 15.45
C GLY A 237 5.63 -2.27 14.88
N LEU A 238 5.85 -2.77 13.65
CA LEU A 238 7.14 -2.66 12.96
C LEU A 238 7.54 -1.20 12.69
N MET A 239 6.59 -0.36 12.27
CA MET A 239 6.84 1.04 11.98
C MET A 239 7.17 1.87 13.23
N ALA A 240 6.75 1.43 14.42
CA ALA A 240 7.16 2.02 15.69
C ALA A 240 8.62 1.71 16.06
N ARG A 241 9.26 0.73 15.43
CA ARG A 241 10.67 0.37 15.66
C ARG A 241 11.58 1.15 14.72
N HIS A 242 12.58 1.83 15.26
CA HIS A 242 13.56 2.60 14.50
C HIS A 242 14.76 1.76 14.04
N ASP A 243 14.50 0.59 13.46
CA ASP A 243 15.54 -0.29 12.90
C ASP A 243 15.25 -0.63 11.43
N GLY A 244 16.31 -0.94 10.67
CA GLY A 244 16.21 -1.25 9.24
C GLY A 244 15.57 -2.61 8.94
N ALA A 245 15.61 -3.55 9.90
CA ALA A 245 14.98 -4.87 9.76
C ALA A 245 13.45 -4.76 9.72
N ALA A 246 12.88 -3.93 10.58
CA ALA A 246 11.44 -3.70 10.65
C ALA A 246 10.88 -3.07 9.37
N GLU A 247 11.63 -2.16 8.75
CA GLU A 247 11.24 -1.56 7.47
C GLU A 247 11.24 -2.56 6.32
N ARG A 248 12.26 -3.43 6.26
CA ARG A 248 12.33 -4.53 5.27
C ARG A 248 11.18 -5.52 5.45
N ALA A 249 10.81 -5.85 6.67
CA ALA A 249 9.69 -6.76 6.96
C ALA A 249 8.31 -6.13 6.68
N ALA A 250 8.15 -4.82 6.81
CA ALA A 250 6.87 -4.14 6.62
C ALA A 250 6.38 -4.17 5.16
N GLY A 251 7.29 -4.06 4.19
CA GLY A 251 6.95 -4.05 2.75
C GLY A 251 6.14 -5.28 2.30
N PRO A 252 6.64 -6.51 2.54
CA PRO A 252 5.91 -7.74 2.23
C PRO A 252 4.54 -7.84 2.94
N LEU A 253 4.42 -7.41 4.20
CA LEU A 253 3.14 -7.39 4.90
C LEU A 253 2.13 -6.42 4.27
N CYS A 254 2.56 -5.22 3.87
CA CYS A 254 1.70 -4.30 3.13
C CYS A 254 1.31 -4.85 1.76
N SER A 255 2.20 -5.60 1.09
CA SER A 255 1.89 -6.31 -0.15
C SER A 255 0.82 -7.39 0.06
N ALA A 256 0.90 -8.16 1.16
CA ALA A 256 -0.13 -9.12 1.55
C ALA A 256 -1.47 -8.42 1.82
N ALA A 257 -1.47 -7.34 2.61
CA ALA A 257 -2.65 -6.55 2.90
C ALA A 257 -3.35 -6.04 1.63
N ARG A 258 -2.59 -5.57 0.63
CA ARG A 258 -3.14 -5.17 -0.66
C ARG A 258 -3.81 -6.34 -1.40
N VAL A 259 -3.20 -7.52 -1.42
CA VAL A 259 -3.82 -8.69 -2.08
C VAL A 259 -5.09 -9.14 -1.35
N LEU A 260 -5.07 -9.15 -0.03
CA LEU A 260 -6.25 -9.46 0.79
C LEU A 260 -7.39 -8.47 0.50
N LEU A 261 -7.13 -7.16 0.48
CA LEU A 261 -8.11 -6.15 0.09
C LEU A 261 -8.64 -6.34 -1.34
N SER A 262 -7.75 -6.67 -2.28
CA SER A 262 -8.14 -6.97 -3.66
C SER A 262 -9.11 -8.16 -3.72
N LYS A 263 -8.88 -9.19 -2.90
CA LYS A 263 -9.77 -10.34 -2.81
C LYS A 263 -11.11 -9.97 -2.17
N LEU A 264 -11.15 -9.15 -1.10
CA LEU A 264 -12.43 -8.64 -0.58
C LEU A 264 -13.21 -7.84 -1.63
N GLN A 265 -12.51 -7.02 -2.41
CA GLN A 265 -13.11 -6.29 -3.52
C GLN A 265 -13.67 -7.24 -4.59
N GLU A 266 -12.94 -8.31 -4.93
CA GLU A 266 -13.44 -9.36 -5.83
C GLU A 266 -14.74 -9.98 -5.28
N GLN A 267 -14.78 -10.29 -3.98
CA GLN A 267 -15.99 -10.83 -3.35
C GLN A 267 -17.16 -9.83 -3.41
N ALA A 268 -16.91 -8.53 -3.29
CA ALA A 268 -17.94 -7.50 -3.41
C ALA A 268 -18.47 -7.33 -4.84
N ILE A 269 -17.67 -7.69 -5.84
CA ILE A 269 -18.08 -7.66 -7.25
C ILE A 269 -18.87 -8.92 -7.61
N LEU A 270 -18.44 -10.08 -7.10
CA LEU A 270 -19.07 -11.38 -7.39
C LEU A 270 -20.39 -11.56 -6.64
N HIS A 271 -20.48 -11.07 -5.41
CA HIS A 271 -21.68 -11.12 -4.59
C HIS A 271 -22.31 -9.73 -4.55
N VAL A 272 -23.55 -9.60 -5.03
CA VAL A 272 -24.30 -8.36 -4.81
C VAL A 272 -24.53 -8.25 -3.30
N SER A 273 -23.80 -7.34 -2.65
CA SER A 273 -23.92 -7.13 -1.21
C SER A 273 -25.26 -6.48 -0.85
N LEU A 274 -26.29 -7.31 -0.79
CA LEU A 274 -27.64 -6.93 -0.37
C LEU A 274 -27.84 -7.08 1.13
N GLY A 275 -26.78 -7.29 1.93
CA GLY A 275 -26.89 -7.44 3.38
C GLY A 275 -27.73 -8.65 3.81
N GLN A 276 -27.90 -9.64 2.92
CA GLN A 276 -28.58 -10.90 3.22
C GLN A 276 -27.72 -11.76 4.14
N ALA A 277 -28.34 -12.71 4.87
CA ALA A 277 -27.56 -13.69 5.65
C ALA A 277 -26.61 -14.54 4.78
N ALA A 278 -26.89 -14.66 3.48
CA ALA A 278 -26.04 -15.32 2.49
C ALA A 278 -24.94 -14.41 1.91
N ASP A 279 -24.94 -13.11 2.22
CA ASP A 279 -23.92 -12.16 1.77
C ASP A 279 -22.63 -12.39 2.58
N PRO A 280 -21.53 -12.87 1.95
CA PRO A 280 -20.30 -13.16 2.67
C PRO A 280 -19.66 -11.90 3.26
N LEU A 281 -20.03 -10.71 2.78
CA LEU A 281 -19.46 -9.44 3.23
C LEU A 281 -20.29 -8.73 4.30
N VAL A 282 -21.44 -9.27 4.70
CA VAL A 282 -22.35 -8.61 5.65
C VAL A 282 -21.67 -8.27 6.97
N SER A 283 -20.75 -9.12 7.44
CA SER A 283 -19.99 -8.90 8.66
C SER A 283 -18.70 -8.11 8.45
N VAL A 284 -18.24 -7.94 7.21
CA VAL A 284 -17.02 -7.18 6.87
C VAL A 284 -17.35 -5.71 6.60
N ARG A 285 -18.39 -5.44 5.79
CA ARG A 285 -18.84 -4.09 5.41
C ARG A 285 -19.77 -3.49 6.46
N VAL A 286 -19.31 -3.45 7.71
CA VAL A 286 -20.02 -2.81 8.83
C VAL A 286 -19.38 -1.44 9.09
N PRO A 287 -20.15 -0.36 9.35
CA PRO A 287 -19.60 0.99 9.51
C PRO A 287 -18.42 1.09 10.48
N SER A 288 -18.49 0.42 11.63
CA SER A 288 -17.40 0.42 12.63
C SER A 288 -16.12 -0.24 12.12
N ARG A 289 -16.22 -1.38 11.42
CA ARG A 289 -15.08 -2.11 10.84
C ARG A 289 -14.47 -1.34 9.67
N CYS A 290 -15.30 -0.83 8.77
CA CYS A 290 -14.86 0.04 7.69
C CYS A 290 -14.10 1.24 8.23
N GLN A 291 -14.65 1.94 9.23
CA GLN A 291 -14.02 3.10 9.81
C GLN A 291 -12.68 2.77 10.49
N ALA A 292 -12.63 1.67 11.26
CA ALA A 292 -11.41 1.22 11.93
C ALA A 292 -10.30 0.88 10.93
N LEU A 293 -10.65 0.18 9.84
CA LEU A 293 -9.70 -0.16 8.78
C LEU A 293 -9.16 1.09 8.06
N LEU A 294 -10.02 2.07 7.74
CA LEU A 294 -9.57 3.32 7.14
C LEU A 294 -8.64 4.10 8.07
N ARG A 295 -8.98 4.21 9.36
CA ARG A 295 -8.10 4.84 10.36
C ARG A 295 -6.73 4.17 10.41
N LEU A 296 -6.69 2.84 10.44
CA LEU A 296 -5.44 2.09 10.47
C LEU A 296 -4.60 2.34 9.21
N LEU A 297 -5.23 2.34 8.03
CA LEU A 297 -4.53 2.63 6.77
C LEU A 297 -3.97 4.07 6.75
N VAL A 298 -4.75 5.06 7.22
CA VAL A 298 -4.32 6.47 7.28
C VAL A 298 -3.17 6.66 8.27
N ASP A 299 -3.26 6.11 9.49
CA ASP A 299 -2.16 6.15 10.48
C ASP A 299 -0.87 5.56 9.91
N LEU A 300 -0.96 4.39 9.26
CA LEU A 300 0.19 3.75 8.62
C LEU A 300 0.79 4.58 7.49
N ILE A 301 -0.03 5.21 6.66
CA ILE A 301 0.42 6.11 5.59
C ILE A 301 1.24 7.27 6.19
N LEU A 302 0.71 7.92 7.22
CA LEU A 302 1.37 9.07 7.85
C LEU A 302 2.68 8.67 8.52
N ARG A 303 2.72 7.51 9.19
CA ARG A 303 3.96 6.96 9.76
C ARG A 303 5.00 6.64 8.69
N ALA A 304 4.60 5.99 7.61
CA ALA A 304 5.50 5.67 6.50
C ALA A 304 5.99 6.91 5.75
N HIS A 305 5.21 7.99 5.76
CA HIS A 305 5.63 9.31 5.29
C HIS A 305 6.67 9.94 6.21
N ALA A 306 6.41 10.02 7.52
CA ALA A 306 7.37 10.53 8.50
C ALA A 306 8.70 9.77 8.48
N ARG A 307 8.64 8.45 8.26
CA ARG A 307 9.82 7.57 8.15
C ARG A 307 10.53 7.60 6.80
N ARG A 308 9.99 8.28 5.80
CA ARG A 308 10.52 8.29 4.42
C ARG A 308 10.68 6.88 3.82
N ALA A 309 9.68 6.01 4.03
CA ALA A 309 9.65 4.63 3.52
C ALA A 309 8.78 4.49 2.24
N PRO A 310 9.28 4.86 1.03
CA PRO A 310 8.46 4.92 -0.19
C PRO A 310 7.90 3.56 -0.64
N ALA A 311 8.64 2.48 -0.41
CA ALA A 311 8.20 1.13 -0.78
C ALA A 311 6.96 0.70 0.02
N VAL A 312 6.89 1.07 1.30
CA VAL A 312 5.74 0.82 2.18
C VAL A 312 4.58 1.74 1.80
N ARG A 313 4.84 3.03 1.60
CA ARG A 313 3.82 4.02 1.21
C ARG A 313 3.07 3.62 -0.05
N LEU A 314 3.78 3.18 -1.09
CA LEU A 314 3.15 2.77 -2.34
C LEU A 314 2.12 1.64 -2.14
N GLN A 315 2.47 0.64 -1.35
CA GLN A 315 1.55 -0.47 -1.06
C GLN A 315 0.35 0.01 -0.23
N LEU A 316 0.58 0.89 0.75
CA LEU A 316 -0.49 1.46 1.56
C LEU A 316 -1.43 2.37 0.75
N TYR A 317 -0.92 3.16 -0.21
CA TYR A 317 -1.74 3.96 -1.10
C TYR A 317 -2.64 3.08 -1.98
N ALA A 318 -2.08 2.02 -2.55
CA ALA A 318 -2.85 1.08 -3.34
C ALA A 318 -3.90 0.35 -2.49
N ALA A 319 -3.56 -0.06 -1.26
CA ALA A 319 -4.48 -0.67 -0.31
C ALA A 319 -5.61 0.30 0.08
N ALA A 320 -5.30 1.55 0.41
CA ALA A 320 -6.29 2.58 0.73
C ALA A 320 -7.23 2.86 -0.46
N LEU A 321 -6.70 2.90 -1.68
CA LEU A 321 -7.51 3.06 -2.89
C LEU A 321 -8.48 1.89 -3.08
N GLN A 322 -8.02 0.65 -2.93
CA GLN A 322 -8.85 -0.55 -3.01
C GLN A 322 -9.91 -0.58 -1.91
N TYR A 323 -9.52 -0.23 -0.69
CA TYR A 323 -10.46 -0.08 0.42
C TYR A 323 -11.55 0.94 0.09
N LEU A 324 -11.20 2.13 -0.43
CA LEU A 324 -12.19 3.15 -0.78
C LEU A 324 -13.14 2.65 -1.88
N GLN A 325 -12.64 1.89 -2.85
CA GLN A 325 -13.47 1.25 -3.88
C GLN A 325 -14.41 0.18 -3.29
N LEU A 326 -13.91 -0.66 -2.38
CA LEU A 326 -14.70 -1.68 -1.66
C LEU A 326 -15.76 -1.05 -0.75
N SER A 327 -15.44 0.07 -0.11
CA SER A 327 -16.34 0.73 0.84
C SER A 327 -17.48 1.47 0.16
N ARG A 328 -17.36 1.79 -1.14
CA ARG A 328 -18.40 2.46 -1.91
C ARG A 328 -19.41 1.46 -2.47
N GLY A 329 -20.55 1.34 -1.81
CA GLY A 329 -21.73 0.72 -2.42
C GLY A 329 -22.50 1.70 -3.30
N SER A 330 -23.28 1.16 -4.22
CA SER A 330 -24.23 1.93 -5.02
C SER A 330 -25.51 2.14 -4.22
N LYS A 331 -25.99 3.38 -4.10
CA LYS A 331 -27.33 3.66 -3.52
C LYS A 331 -28.41 3.12 -4.45
N LEU A 332 -29.07 2.06 -4.02
CA LEU A 332 -30.03 1.31 -4.82
C LEU A 332 -31.20 2.18 -5.29
N ALA A 333 -31.66 3.13 -4.46
CA ALA A 333 -32.77 4.02 -4.82
C ALA A 333 -32.47 4.92 -6.04
N THR A 334 -31.19 5.23 -6.28
CA THR A 334 -30.78 6.18 -7.34
C THR A 334 -30.01 5.51 -8.47
N ALA A 335 -29.38 4.36 -8.21
CA ALA A 335 -28.50 3.69 -9.15
C ALA A 335 -29.19 2.57 -9.95
N CYS A 336 -30.29 2.00 -9.45
CA CYS A 336 -30.93 0.83 -10.05
C CYS A 336 -32.29 1.18 -10.67
N ALA A 337 -32.55 0.65 -11.87
CA ALA A 337 -33.87 0.72 -12.46
C ALA A 337 -34.89 -0.05 -11.59
N PRO A 338 -36.12 0.46 -11.40
CA PRO A 338 -37.11 -0.17 -10.51
C PRO A 338 -37.39 -1.65 -10.78
N ALA A 339 -37.34 -2.09 -12.04
CA ALA A 339 -37.54 -3.49 -12.41
C ALA A 339 -36.38 -4.40 -11.95
N VAL A 340 -35.13 -3.90 -12.03
CA VAL A 340 -33.94 -4.62 -11.54
C VAL A 340 -33.97 -4.71 -10.02
N LEU A 341 -34.37 -3.62 -9.37
CA LEU A 341 -34.55 -3.55 -7.92
C LEU A 341 -35.57 -4.58 -7.42
N ALA A 342 -36.73 -4.67 -8.07
CA ALA A 342 -37.77 -5.63 -7.73
C ALA A 342 -37.31 -7.09 -7.90
N ALA A 343 -36.47 -7.36 -8.90
CA ALA A 343 -35.87 -8.69 -9.11
C ALA A 343 -34.80 -9.02 -8.06
N LEU A 344 -33.92 -8.07 -7.73
CA LEU A 344 -32.86 -8.24 -6.72
C LEU A 344 -33.41 -8.43 -5.31
N LEU A 345 -34.54 -7.78 -5.00
CA LEU A 345 -35.20 -7.81 -3.70
C LEU A 345 -36.36 -8.81 -3.66
N GLN A 346 -36.42 -9.76 -4.60
CA GLN A 346 -37.44 -10.80 -4.57
C GLN A 346 -37.30 -11.61 -3.27
N GLY A 347 -38.37 -11.62 -2.46
CA GLY A 347 -38.38 -12.29 -1.14
C GLY A 347 -38.05 -11.40 0.05
N TRP A 348 -37.71 -10.11 -0.14
CA TRP A 348 -37.38 -9.16 0.94
C TRP A 348 -38.58 -8.47 1.60
N GLY A 349 -39.80 -8.99 1.44
CA GLY A 349 -40.99 -8.30 1.91
C GLY A 349 -41.21 -7.00 1.13
N SER A 350 -41.33 -5.86 1.81
CA SER A 350 -41.51 -4.55 1.17
C SER A 350 -40.19 -4.10 0.50
N PRO A 351 -40.14 -4.00 -0.85
CA PRO A 351 -38.92 -3.60 -1.54
C PRO A 351 -38.49 -2.17 -1.18
N VAL A 352 -39.44 -1.29 -0.84
CA VAL A 352 -39.14 0.10 -0.44
C VAL A 352 -38.42 0.15 0.91
N GLU A 353 -38.85 -0.66 1.87
CA GLU A 353 -38.22 -0.73 3.19
C GLU A 353 -36.82 -1.36 3.09
N ALA A 354 -36.69 -2.43 2.30
CA ALA A 354 -35.41 -3.09 2.03
C ALA A 354 -34.37 -2.12 1.44
N VAL A 355 -34.78 -1.31 0.45
CA VAL A 355 -33.93 -0.29 -0.17
C VAL A 355 -33.51 0.77 0.85
N ALA A 356 -34.45 1.25 1.66
CA ALA A 356 -34.17 2.26 2.67
C ALA A 356 -33.14 1.77 3.69
N VAL A 357 -33.25 0.52 4.15
CA VAL A 357 -32.30 -0.09 5.09
C VAL A 357 -30.90 -0.23 4.48
N LEU A 358 -30.81 -0.70 3.22
CA LEU A 358 -29.53 -0.88 2.54
C LEU A 358 -28.85 0.45 2.23
N ASP A 359 -29.59 1.43 1.71
CA ASP A 359 -29.07 2.77 1.43
C ASP A 359 -28.65 3.49 2.73
N GLN A 360 -29.38 3.27 3.83
CA GLN A 360 -29.00 3.79 5.15
C GLN A 360 -27.69 3.16 5.66
N SER A 361 -27.50 1.85 5.46
CA SER A 361 -26.25 1.17 5.82
C SER A 361 -25.05 1.74 5.04
N GLU A 362 -25.19 1.90 3.72
CA GLU A 362 -24.16 2.51 2.88
C GLU A 362 -23.86 3.96 3.28
N GLU A 363 -24.89 4.75 3.61
CA GLU A 363 -24.71 6.12 4.10
C GLU A 363 -23.96 6.17 5.45
N LEU A 364 -24.18 5.19 6.34
CA LEU A 364 -23.43 5.10 7.59
C LEU A 364 -21.94 4.79 7.34
N ILE A 365 -21.62 3.91 6.39
CA ILE A 365 -20.24 3.61 6.00
C ILE A 365 -19.56 4.86 5.41
N GLU A 366 -20.22 5.55 4.48
CA GLU A 366 -19.71 6.78 3.87
C GLU A 366 -19.48 7.87 4.91
N ARG A 367 -20.44 8.10 5.82
CA ARG A 367 -20.32 9.09 6.90
C ARG A 367 -19.16 8.76 7.84
N ALA A 368 -19.00 7.48 8.19
CA ALA A 368 -17.92 7.03 9.06
C ALA A 368 -16.55 7.26 8.40
N ASN A 369 -16.43 6.97 7.10
CA ASN A 369 -15.21 7.20 6.32
C ASN A 369 -14.91 8.68 6.12
N ALA A 370 -15.94 9.49 5.83
CA ALA A 370 -15.83 10.94 5.71
C ALA A 370 -15.30 11.56 7.00
N ALA A 371 -15.72 11.10 8.18
CA ALA A 371 -15.20 11.59 9.45
C ALA A 371 -13.67 11.40 9.57
N VAL A 372 -13.15 10.22 9.18
CA VAL A 372 -11.71 9.93 9.21
C VAL A 372 -10.95 10.80 8.21
N VAL A 373 -11.50 10.99 7.01
CA VAL A 373 -10.89 11.84 5.98
C VAL A 373 -10.92 13.31 6.38
N SER A 374 -11.97 13.80 7.02
CA SER A 374 -12.02 15.17 7.54
C SER A 374 -10.99 15.40 8.65
N GLU A 375 -10.78 14.42 9.52
CA GLU A 375 -9.83 14.50 10.64
C GLU A 375 -8.36 14.54 10.16
N HIS A 376 -8.01 13.69 9.19
CA HIS A 376 -6.62 13.52 8.76
C HIS A 376 -6.31 14.09 7.36
N GLY A 377 -7.31 14.70 6.71
CA GLY A 377 -7.26 15.12 5.31
C GLY A 377 -6.03 15.97 4.95
N PRO A 378 -5.72 17.06 5.68
CA PRO A 378 -4.57 17.91 5.37
C PRO A 378 -3.24 17.16 5.39
N ALA A 379 -2.97 16.38 6.44
CA ALA A 379 -1.72 15.61 6.58
C ALA A 379 -1.64 14.48 5.53
N LEU A 380 -2.78 13.86 5.20
CA LEU A 380 -2.85 12.83 4.16
C LEU A 380 -2.57 13.43 2.77
N VAL A 381 -3.10 14.62 2.48
CA VAL A 381 -2.86 15.32 1.22
C VAL A 381 -1.40 15.77 1.12
N GLU A 382 -0.79 16.26 2.18
CA GLU A 382 0.65 16.58 2.21
C GLU A 382 1.50 15.35 1.85
N ALA A 383 1.24 14.21 2.48
CA ALA A 383 1.96 12.97 2.21
C ALA A 383 1.79 12.51 0.74
N LEU A 384 0.57 12.56 0.22
CA LEU A 384 0.25 12.17 -1.15
C LEU A 384 0.83 13.14 -2.19
N ALA A 385 0.78 14.44 -1.92
CA ALA A 385 1.32 15.47 -2.79
C ALA A 385 2.84 15.33 -2.94
N ALA A 386 3.55 15.01 -1.85
CA ALA A 386 4.98 14.78 -1.88
C ALA A 386 5.39 13.66 -2.86
N ASP A 387 4.62 12.58 -2.93
CA ASP A 387 4.90 11.46 -3.86
C ASP A 387 4.29 11.68 -5.26
N ALA A 388 3.14 12.36 -5.36
CA ALA A 388 2.48 12.66 -6.63
C ALA A 388 3.26 13.67 -7.49
N LEU A 389 3.91 14.64 -6.85
CA LEU A 389 4.59 15.76 -7.51
C LEU A 389 6.12 15.57 -7.59
N SER A 390 6.67 14.57 -6.89
CA SER A 390 8.11 14.30 -6.92
C SER A 390 8.56 13.77 -8.29
N GLY A 391 9.44 14.50 -8.96
CA GLY A 391 10.06 14.07 -10.23
C GLY A 391 10.94 12.82 -10.13
N SER A 392 11.33 12.41 -8.91
CA SER A 392 12.12 11.18 -8.68
C SER A 392 11.26 9.97 -8.33
N ALA A 393 9.97 10.16 -8.08
CA ALA A 393 9.06 9.05 -7.77
C ALA A 393 8.82 8.18 -9.02
N PRO A 394 8.71 6.84 -8.87
CA PRO A 394 8.30 5.98 -9.97
C PRO A 394 6.92 6.40 -10.52
N PRO A 395 6.69 6.44 -11.85
CA PRO A 395 5.42 6.88 -12.42
C PRO A 395 4.19 6.15 -11.88
N LEU A 396 4.32 4.85 -11.58
CA LEU A 396 3.23 4.08 -10.97
C LEU A 396 2.86 4.63 -9.59
N GLY A 397 3.84 5.05 -8.79
CA GLY A 397 3.61 5.62 -7.47
C GLY A 397 2.94 6.99 -7.55
N GLN A 398 3.35 7.82 -8.50
CA GLN A 398 2.68 9.09 -8.79
C GLN A 398 1.20 8.86 -9.17
N ALA A 399 0.93 7.96 -10.12
CA ALA A 399 -0.42 7.67 -10.58
C ALA A 399 -1.32 7.15 -9.44
N VAL A 400 -0.81 6.23 -8.61
CA VAL A 400 -1.55 5.70 -7.45
C VAL A 400 -1.85 6.80 -6.43
N ALA A 401 -0.89 7.68 -6.13
CA ALA A 401 -1.11 8.81 -5.23
C ALA A 401 -2.18 9.78 -5.76
N LEU A 402 -2.15 10.08 -7.07
CA LEU A 402 -3.15 10.93 -7.73
C LEU A 402 -4.54 10.29 -7.74
N HIS A 403 -4.65 8.99 -8.00
CA HIS A 403 -5.92 8.27 -7.93
C HIS A 403 -6.47 8.21 -6.51
N LEU A 404 -5.61 8.06 -5.50
CA LEU A 404 -6.03 8.08 -4.10
C LEU A 404 -6.51 9.48 -3.69
N LEU A 405 -5.81 10.56 -4.07
CA LEU A 405 -6.29 11.94 -3.88
C LEU A 405 -7.68 12.13 -4.49
N ARG A 406 -7.89 11.65 -5.73
CA ARG A 406 -9.21 11.72 -6.38
C ARG A 406 -10.26 10.89 -5.63
N ALA A 407 -9.90 9.71 -5.14
CA ALA A 407 -10.81 8.89 -4.36
C ALA A 407 -11.22 9.61 -3.07
N LEU A 408 -10.29 10.26 -2.37
CA LEU A 408 -10.59 11.03 -1.15
C LEU A 408 -11.54 12.21 -1.40
N LEU A 409 -11.45 12.88 -2.56
CA LEU A 409 -12.39 13.95 -2.93
C LEU A 409 -13.85 13.47 -3.05
N ALA A 410 -14.06 12.19 -3.33
CA ALA A 410 -15.38 11.63 -3.59
C ALA A 410 -15.91 10.77 -2.42
N VAL A 411 -15.27 10.83 -1.24
CA VAL A 411 -15.61 9.95 -0.10
C VAL A 411 -17.03 10.17 0.44
N ASP A 412 -17.56 11.38 0.29
CA ASP A 412 -18.90 11.80 0.73
C ASP A 412 -19.79 12.25 -0.46
N ALA A 413 -19.44 11.84 -1.69
CA ALA A 413 -20.10 12.33 -2.90
C ALA A 413 -21.61 12.01 -2.96
N SER A 414 -22.05 10.91 -2.34
CA SER A 414 -23.44 10.48 -2.42
C SER A 414 -24.32 11.04 -1.29
N THR A 415 -23.74 11.46 -0.15
CA THR A 415 -24.48 12.19 0.91
C THR A 415 -24.77 13.62 0.49
N ALA A 416 -23.85 14.23 -0.26
CA ALA A 416 -24.01 15.56 -0.85
C ALA A 416 -25.13 15.67 -1.89
N SER A 417 -25.50 14.55 -2.55
CA SER A 417 -26.62 14.48 -3.49
C SER A 417 -27.99 14.49 -2.78
N ALA A 418 -28.07 13.92 -1.58
CA ALA A 418 -29.32 13.87 -0.78
C ALA A 418 -29.59 15.18 -0.04
N ALA A 419 -28.54 15.98 0.23
CA ALA A 419 -28.63 17.29 0.88
C ALA A 419 -29.43 18.36 0.08
N GLY A 420 -29.83 18.07 -1.16
CA GLY A 420 -30.82 18.87 -1.90
C GLY A 420 -32.22 18.91 -1.25
N THR A 421 -32.45 18.15 -0.18
CA THR A 421 -33.70 18.10 0.59
C THR A 421 -33.74 19.01 1.83
N GLY A 422 -32.78 19.92 2.00
CA GLY A 422 -32.89 21.02 2.98
C GLY A 422 -32.57 20.69 4.45
N ASN A 423 -32.16 19.46 4.77
CA ASN A 423 -31.89 19.02 6.15
C ASN A 423 -30.40 18.77 6.48
N ALA A 424 -29.45 19.21 5.65
CA ALA A 424 -28.03 19.17 6.03
C ALA A 424 -27.74 20.28 7.05
N PRO A 425 -27.12 19.98 8.21
CA PRO A 425 -26.76 21.00 9.18
C PRO A 425 -25.83 22.03 8.52
N LEU A 426 -26.29 23.29 8.50
CA LEU A 426 -25.52 24.46 8.08
C LEU A 426 -24.25 24.54 8.95
N GLY A 427 -23.12 24.03 8.46
CA GLY A 427 -21.82 24.13 9.13
C GLY A 427 -20.86 22.96 9.02
N SER A 428 -21.27 21.77 8.53
CA SER A 428 -20.30 20.68 8.31
C SER A 428 -19.60 20.82 6.95
N SER A 429 -18.31 21.16 6.96
CA SER A 429 -17.47 21.08 5.76
C SER A 429 -17.41 19.63 5.28
N SER A 430 -17.79 19.39 4.03
CA SER A 430 -17.69 18.07 3.41
C SER A 430 -16.24 17.57 3.44
N ALA A 431 -16.02 16.27 3.64
CA ALA A 431 -14.68 15.68 3.69
C ALA A 431 -13.95 15.90 2.36
N GLY A 432 -14.67 15.77 1.23
CA GLY A 432 -14.14 16.10 -0.08
C GLY A 432 -13.70 17.57 -0.21
N ALA A 433 -14.42 18.52 0.41
CA ALA A 433 -14.04 19.92 0.43
C ALA A 433 -12.78 20.19 1.27
N VAL A 434 -12.61 19.49 2.40
CA VAL A 434 -11.38 19.57 3.22
C VAL A 434 -10.17 19.08 2.43
N VAL A 435 -10.31 17.95 1.73
CA VAL A 435 -9.25 17.39 0.86
C VAL A 435 -8.93 18.33 -0.30
N ALA A 436 -9.95 18.92 -0.94
CA ALA A 436 -9.75 19.89 -2.01
C ALA A 436 -8.99 21.12 -1.52
N ALA A 437 -9.42 21.71 -0.40
CA ALA A 437 -8.76 22.88 0.19
C ALA A 437 -7.29 22.59 0.52
N ALA A 438 -7.00 21.44 1.12
CA ALA A 438 -5.62 21.02 1.38
C ALA A 438 -4.82 20.83 0.09
N ALA A 439 -5.41 20.28 -0.99
CA ALA A 439 -4.72 20.10 -2.26
C ALA A 439 -4.36 21.43 -2.92
N TYR A 440 -5.24 22.43 -2.83
CA TYR A 440 -4.95 23.80 -3.28
C TYR A 440 -3.85 24.46 -2.43
N GLN A 441 -3.87 24.28 -1.10
CA GLN A 441 -2.81 24.80 -0.21
C GLN A 441 -1.44 24.19 -0.53
N GLN A 442 -1.40 22.91 -0.91
CA GLN A 442 -0.17 22.22 -1.33
C GLN A 442 0.23 22.54 -2.80
N GLY A 443 -0.52 23.41 -3.50
CA GLY A 443 -0.22 23.78 -4.89
C GLY A 443 -0.37 22.66 -5.90
N VAL A 444 -1.04 21.55 -5.55
CA VAL A 444 -1.22 20.36 -6.40
C VAL A 444 -1.81 20.72 -7.77
N PRO A 445 -2.96 21.41 -7.90
CA PRO A 445 -3.54 21.68 -9.21
C PRO A 445 -2.64 22.56 -10.08
N GLN A 446 -1.96 23.56 -9.50
CA GLN A 446 -1.06 24.43 -10.25
C GLN A 446 0.14 23.67 -10.82
N GLN A 447 0.76 22.79 -10.01
CA GLN A 447 1.89 21.99 -10.47
C GLN A 447 1.47 20.98 -11.54
N LEU A 448 0.31 20.33 -11.38
CA LEU A 448 -0.22 19.41 -12.39
C LEU A 448 -0.55 20.11 -13.71
N LEU A 449 -1.17 21.30 -13.67
CA LEU A 449 -1.42 22.09 -14.87
C LEU A 449 -0.12 22.52 -15.56
N THR A 450 0.92 22.85 -14.80
CA THR A 450 2.24 23.19 -15.33
C THR A 450 2.89 21.97 -16.00
N GLN A 451 2.82 20.79 -15.37
CA GLN A 451 3.30 19.54 -15.95
C GLN A 451 2.54 19.17 -17.23
N LEU A 452 1.21 19.35 -17.24
CA LEU A 452 0.36 19.13 -18.40
C LEU A 452 0.70 20.08 -19.56
N ALA A 453 0.86 21.38 -19.28
CA ALA A 453 1.23 22.35 -20.30
C ALA A 453 2.63 22.10 -20.90
N ALA A 454 3.55 21.52 -20.12
CA ALA A 454 4.92 21.21 -20.57
C ALA A 454 5.02 19.89 -21.37
N LEU A 455 3.91 19.17 -21.58
CA LEU A 455 3.94 17.88 -22.26
C LEU A 455 4.13 18.01 -23.77
N SER A 456 5.27 17.51 -24.23
CA SER A 456 5.60 17.43 -25.64
C SER A 456 4.89 16.27 -26.36
N PRO A 457 4.60 16.39 -27.67
CA PRO A 457 4.12 15.28 -28.51
C PRO A 457 4.99 14.01 -28.42
N ALA A 458 6.31 14.18 -28.24
CA ALA A 458 7.25 13.08 -28.11
C ALA A 458 6.93 12.14 -26.93
N ALA A 459 6.30 12.65 -25.87
CA ALA A 459 5.91 11.84 -24.71
C ALA A 459 4.83 10.79 -25.04
N LEU A 460 3.96 11.09 -26.03
CA LEU A 460 2.88 10.21 -26.47
C LEU A 460 3.20 9.46 -27.76
N SER A 461 4.10 9.96 -28.60
CA SER A 461 4.54 9.24 -29.81
C SER A 461 5.61 8.20 -29.51
N ALA A 462 6.43 8.39 -28.47
CA ALA A 462 7.39 7.39 -28.03
C ALA A 462 6.67 6.08 -27.69
N GLY A 463 7.09 4.96 -28.29
CA GLY A 463 6.56 3.64 -27.96
C GLY A 463 7.08 3.12 -26.62
N GLY A 464 6.44 2.07 -26.10
CA GLY A 464 6.97 1.24 -25.02
C GLY A 464 6.58 1.65 -23.59
N LYS A 465 7.16 0.94 -22.62
CA LYS A 465 6.74 0.96 -21.20
C LYS A 465 6.82 2.35 -20.55
N LYS A 466 7.80 3.18 -20.95
CA LYS A 466 8.00 4.53 -20.38
C LYS A 466 6.84 5.47 -20.77
N ALA A 467 6.44 5.47 -22.03
CA ALA A 467 5.33 6.29 -22.52
C ALA A 467 3.99 5.85 -21.92
N ARG A 468 3.70 4.54 -21.86
CA ARG A 468 2.48 4.05 -21.19
C ARG A 468 2.38 4.51 -19.74
N ARG A 469 3.48 4.46 -19.00
CA ARG A 469 3.55 4.92 -17.62
C ARG A 469 3.28 6.42 -17.50
N ALA A 470 3.83 7.24 -18.40
CA ALA A 470 3.55 8.67 -18.44
C ALA A 470 2.07 8.96 -18.70
N VAL A 471 1.45 8.25 -19.65
CA VAL A 471 0.00 8.37 -19.94
C VAL A 471 -0.84 8.10 -18.72
N HIS A 472 -0.55 7.04 -17.94
CA HIS A 472 -1.30 6.75 -16.71
C HIS A 472 -1.18 7.85 -15.66
N VAL A 473 0.00 8.47 -15.51
CA VAL A 473 0.17 9.62 -14.60
C VAL A 473 -0.66 10.80 -15.08
N MET A 474 -0.64 11.09 -16.38
CA MET A 474 -1.40 12.18 -16.99
C MET A 474 -2.92 11.96 -16.89
N GLU A 475 -3.38 10.74 -17.16
CA GLU A 475 -4.77 10.33 -17.00
C GLU A 475 -5.23 10.53 -15.55
N ALA A 476 -4.40 10.13 -14.58
CA ALA A 476 -4.66 10.33 -13.16
C ALA A 476 -4.68 11.82 -12.77
N ALA A 477 -3.78 12.63 -13.33
CA ALA A 477 -3.71 14.07 -13.10
C ALA A 477 -4.95 14.80 -13.64
N LEU A 478 -5.33 14.57 -14.89
CA LEU A 478 -6.55 15.12 -15.50
C LEU A 478 -7.79 14.66 -14.74
N SER A 479 -7.80 13.39 -14.33
CA SER A 479 -8.85 12.83 -13.50
C SER A 479 -8.96 13.53 -12.13
N LEU A 480 -7.85 13.86 -11.49
CA LEU A 480 -7.84 14.59 -10.23
C LEU A 480 -8.32 16.03 -10.42
N LEU A 481 -7.87 16.73 -11.46
CA LEU A 481 -8.31 18.09 -11.78
C LEU A 481 -9.82 18.16 -12.02
N ALA A 482 -10.39 17.19 -12.76
CA ALA A 482 -11.84 17.07 -12.92
C ALA A 482 -12.55 16.84 -11.56
N GLY A 483 -11.95 16.03 -10.69
CA GLY A 483 -12.45 15.81 -9.33
C GLY A 483 -12.42 17.08 -8.48
N LEU A 484 -11.36 17.90 -8.59
CA LEU A 484 -11.23 19.17 -7.89
C LEU A 484 -12.25 20.21 -8.39
N ALA A 485 -12.54 20.26 -9.69
CA ALA A 485 -13.59 21.11 -10.25
C ALA A 485 -15.00 20.71 -9.77
N ALA A 486 -15.21 19.42 -9.49
CA ALA A 486 -16.48 18.88 -8.98
C ALA A 486 -16.51 18.74 -7.45
N ALA A 487 -15.51 19.24 -6.72
CA ALA A 487 -15.37 18.98 -5.30
C ALA A 487 -16.50 19.64 -4.48
N GLY A 488 -16.98 18.89 -3.48
CA GLY A 488 -18.03 19.35 -2.57
C GLY A 488 -19.46 19.17 -3.08
N PRO A 489 -20.45 19.60 -2.29
CA PRO A 489 -21.87 19.50 -2.64
C PRO A 489 -22.24 20.38 -3.84
N PRO A 490 -23.40 20.13 -4.50
CA PRO A 490 -23.81 20.86 -5.70
C PRO A 490 -23.70 22.39 -5.58
N GLY A 491 -24.07 22.96 -4.43
CA GLY A 491 -23.95 24.41 -4.17
C GLY A 491 -22.52 24.95 -4.04
N ALA A 492 -21.54 24.10 -3.74
CA ALA A 492 -20.12 24.46 -3.64
C ALA A 492 -19.33 24.19 -4.94
N ARG A 493 -19.88 23.41 -5.88
CA ARG A 493 -19.20 23.05 -7.14
C ARG A 493 -18.86 24.26 -7.99
N ALA A 494 -19.72 25.28 -8.03
CA ALA A 494 -19.44 26.52 -8.74
C ALA A 494 -18.18 27.21 -8.20
N ALA A 495 -18.04 27.28 -6.87
CA ALA A 495 -16.85 27.86 -6.24
C ALA A 495 -15.59 27.03 -6.51
N ALA A 496 -15.68 25.71 -6.42
CA ALA A 496 -14.56 24.80 -6.70
C ALA A 496 -14.10 24.88 -8.17
N ALA A 497 -15.04 24.90 -9.11
CA ALA A 497 -14.76 25.11 -10.54
C ALA A 497 -14.17 26.51 -10.80
N GLN A 498 -14.68 27.55 -10.14
CA GLN A 498 -14.15 28.91 -10.25
C GLN A 498 -12.71 29.00 -9.72
N GLN A 499 -12.39 28.31 -8.62
CA GLN A 499 -11.03 28.21 -8.09
C GLN A 499 -10.09 27.50 -9.07
N LEU A 500 -10.54 26.43 -9.75
CA LEU A 500 -9.70 25.79 -10.74
C LEU A 500 -9.52 26.68 -11.99
N TYR A 501 -10.59 27.34 -12.42
CA TYR A 501 -10.59 28.24 -13.56
C TYR A 501 -9.66 29.45 -13.33
N SER A 502 -9.62 30.00 -12.11
CA SER A 502 -8.72 31.11 -11.77
C SER A 502 -7.23 30.74 -11.82
N LEU A 503 -6.89 29.44 -11.81
CA LEU A 503 -5.54 28.94 -12.09
C LEU A 503 -5.23 28.85 -13.60
N ASN A 504 -6.08 29.43 -14.45
CA ASN A 504 -5.97 29.40 -15.91
C ASN A 504 -5.95 27.98 -16.49
N CYS A 505 -6.75 27.07 -15.92
CA CYS A 505 -6.72 25.65 -16.28
C CYS A 505 -6.97 25.41 -17.78
N LEU A 506 -7.91 26.13 -18.39
CA LEU A 506 -8.22 26.00 -19.83
C LEU A 506 -7.08 26.52 -20.70
N THR A 507 -6.45 27.63 -20.32
CA THR A 507 -5.27 28.16 -21.01
C THR A 507 -4.09 27.21 -20.91
N ALA A 508 -3.87 26.57 -19.76
CA ALA A 508 -2.80 25.60 -19.57
C ALA A 508 -3.03 24.35 -20.44
N LEU A 509 -4.27 23.87 -20.53
CA LEU A 509 -4.61 22.75 -21.43
C LEU A 509 -4.45 23.12 -22.91
N ASN A 510 -4.83 24.33 -23.32
CA ASN A 510 -4.68 24.79 -24.70
C ASN A 510 -3.20 24.91 -25.14
N ARG A 511 -2.27 24.98 -24.17
CA ARG A 511 -0.81 24.97 -24.43
C ARG A 511 -0.22 23.55 -24.53
N CYS A 512 -1.01 22.52 -24.22
CA CYS A 512 -0.55 21.14 -24.22
C CYS A 512 -0.44 20.62 -25.66
N ALA A 513 0.72 20.83 -26.29
CA ALA A 513 0.99 20.39 -27.66
C ALA A 513 0.86 18.86 -27.85
N ALA A 514 0.89 18.07 -26.78
CA ALA A 514 0.67 16.63 -26.84
C ALA A 514 -0.76 16.26 -27.29
N LEU A 515 -1.75 17.15 -27.15
CA LEU A 515 -3.12 16.92 -27.58
C LEU A 515 -3.31 17.05 -29.10
N ASP A 516 -2.43 17.79 -29.78
CA ASP A 516 -2.48 18.07 -31.23
C ASP A 516 -1.94 16.93 -32.11
N LEU A 517 -1.64 15.77 -31.51
CA LEU A 517 -1.10 14.62 -32.24
C LEU A 517 -2.16 13.99 -33.14
N VAL A 518 -1.89 14.01 -34.45
CA VAL A 518 -2.72 13.32 -35.44
C VAL A 518 -2.32 11.83 -35.50
N PRO A 519 -3.22 10.90 -35.13
CA PRO A 519 -2.88 9.48 -35.00
C PRO A 519 -2.53 8.75 -36.31
N ASP A 520 -2.82 9.35 -37.46
CA ASP A 520 -2.61 8.78 -38.80
C ASP A 520 -1.48 9.47 -39.59
N ASP A 521 -0.66 10.29 -38.93
CA ASP A 521 0.48 10.92 -39.59
C ASP A 521 1.56 9.87 -39.93
N PRO A 522 1.97 9.68 -41.21
CA PRO A 522 3.01 8.73 -41.59
C PRO A 522 4.35 8.94 -40.88
N ALA A 523 4.60 10.13 -40.30
CA ALA A 523 5.78 10.43 -39.49
C ALA A 523 5.71 9.87 -38.05
N THR A 524 4.52 9.60 -37.51
CA THR A 524 4.30 9.13 -36.12
C THR A 524 3.82 7.67 -36.05
N SER A 525 3.47 7.08 -37.20
CA SER A 525 3.12 5.68 -37.33
C SER A 525 4.32 4.78 -37.02
N LEU A 526 4.36 4.26 -35.78
CA LEU A 526 5.16 3.11 -35.44
C LEU A 526 4.74 1.97 -36.38
N ARG A 527 5.57 1.67 -37.38
CA ARG A 527 5.38 0.56 -38.34
C ARG A 527 5.04 -0.71 -37.57
N GLY A 528 3.76 -1.12 -37.58
CA GLY A 528 3.36 -2.42 -37.05
C GLY A 528 1.91 -2.50 -36.58
N GLY A 529 1.04 -2.96 -37.47
CA GLY A 529 -0.16 -3.72 -37.11
C GLY A 529 -1.46 -2.93 -36.97
N SER A 530 -2.46 -3.34 -37.75
CA SER A 530 -3.86 -2.91 -37.73
C SER A 530 -4.64 -3.32 -36.47
N SER A 531 -3.98 -3.42 -35.31
CA SER A 531 -4.63 -3.82 -34.06
C SER A 531 -4.60 -2.69 -33.03
N VAL A 532 -5.69 -2.57 -32.26
CA VAL A 532 -5.81 -1.69 -31.09
C VAL A 532 -4.84 -2.19 -30.02
N SER A 533 -3.56 -1.92 -30.21
CA SER A 533 -2.53 -2.20 -29.22
C SER A 533 -2.51 -1.06 -28.20
N PRO A 534 -2.29 -1.34 -26.91
CA PRO A 534 -2.03 -0.31 -25.91
C PRO A 534 -0.75 0.50 -26.19
N ASP A 535 0.07 0.08 -27.17
CA ASP A 535 1.19 0.85 -27.72
C ASP A 535 0.81 1.80 -28.86
N SER A 536 -0.43 1.76 -29.35
CA SER A 536 -0.87 2.67 -30.40
C SER A 536 -1.01 4.10 -29.85
N VAL A 537 -0.64 5.08 -30.68
CA VAL A 537 -0.84 6.51 -30.37
C VAL A 537 -2.33 6.80 -30.16
N ARG A 538 -3.21 6.18 -30.96
CA ARG A 538 -4.68 6.26 -30.80
C ARG A 538 -5.15 5.87 -29.39
N PHE A 539 -4.67 4.75 -28.87
CA PHE A 539 -5.04 4.31 -27.52
C PHE A 539 -4.59 5.33 -26.46
N ARG A 540 -3.35 5.83 -26.57
CA ARG A 540 -2.79 6.81 -25.63
C ARG A 540 -3.53 8.15 -25.69
N LEU A 541 -3.90 8.63 -26.88
CA LEU A 541 -4.71 9.84 -27.03
C LEU A 541 -6.11 9.66 -26.45
N ASN A 542 -6.78 8.54 -26.73
CA ASN A 542 -8.11 8.26 -26.17
C ASN A 542 -8.10 8.19 -24.63
N ALA A 543 -7.05 7.63 -24.04
CA ALA A 543 -6.88 7.59 -22.58
C ALA A 543 -6.80 8.99 -21.96
N LEU A 544 -6.32 9.99 -22.70
CA LEU A 544 -6.22 11.39 -22.24
C LEU A 544 -7.45 12.22 -22.61
N ALA A 545 -8.04 11.98 -23.78
CA ALA A 545 -9.19 12.74 -24.28
C ALA A 545 -10.40 12.61 -23.35
N ALA A 546 -10.72 11.40 -22.88
CA ALA A 546 -11.88 11.17 -22.02
C ALA A 546 -11.83 11.94 -20.67
N PRO A 547 -10.77 11.85 -19.84
CA PRO A 547 -10.68 12.62 -18.62
C PRO A 547 -10.56 14.13 -18.87
N LEU A 548 -9.92 14.55 -19.96
CA LEU A 548 -9.82 15.95 -20.35
C LEU A 548 -11.19 16.56 -20.69
N LEU A 549 -11.95 15.91 -21.56
CA LEU A 549 -13.30 16.34 -21.92
C LEU A 549 -14.21 16.34 -20.70
N ARG A 550 -14.07 15.35 -19.82
CA ARG A 550 -14.81 15.32 -18.55
C ARG A 550 -14.46 16.52 -17.67
N MET A 551 -13.19 16.94 -17.62
CA MET A 551 -12.78 18.15 -16.90
C MET A 551 -13.45 19.40 -17.48
N LEU A 552 -13.37 19.59 -18.81
CA LEU A 552 -14.00 20.71 -19.51
C LEU A 552 -15.50 20.78 -19.26
N LEU A 553 -16.21 19.66 -19.44
CA LEU A 553 -17.64 19.57 -19.20
C LEU A 553 -18.01 19.82 -17.74
N THR A 554 -17.16 19.40 -16.81
CA THR A 554 -17.37 19.67 -15.38
C THR A 554 -17.30 21.17 -15.08
N VAL A 555 -16.30 21.87 -15.62
CA VAL A 555 -16.15 23.33 -15.44
C VAL A 555 -17.31 24.09 -16.09
N LEU A 556 -17.69 23.70 -17.33
CA LEU A 556 -18.83 24.30 -18.04
C LEU A 556 -20.16 24.08 -17.31
N ALA A 557 -20.39 22.86 -16.81
CA ALA A 557 -21.61 22.53 -16.08
C ALA A 557 -21.69 23.24 -14.72
N ALA A 558 -20.54 23.48 -14.07
CA ALA A 558 -20.49 24.18 -12.79
C ALA A 558 -20.56 25.71 -12.93
N LEU A 559 -20.23 26.26 -14.09
CA LEU A 559 -20.20 27.71 -14.37
C LEU A 559 -20.98 28.06 -15.67
N PRO A 560 -22.30 27.73 -15.76
CA PRO A 560 -23.06 27.84 -17.01
C PRO A 560 -23.20 29.29 -17.52
N ASP A 561 -23.19 30.27 -16.61
CA ASP A 561 -23.41 31.68 -16.90
C ASP A 561 -22.12 32.44 -17.24
N SER A 562 -20.94 31.82 -17.08
CA SER A 562 -19.66 32.48 -17.34
C SER A 562 -19.35 32.55 -18.84
N ALA A 563 -19.50 33.73 -19.42
CA ALA A 563 -19.16 33.98 -20.82
C ALA A 563 -17.67 33.72 -21.12
N ALA A 564 -16.78 34.03 -20.17
CA ALA A 564 -15.34 33.81 -20.31
C ALA A 564 -15.01 32.30 -20.40
N VAL A 565 -15.59 31.49 -19.51
CA VAL A 565 -15.41 30.02 -19.53
C VAL A 565 -15.91 29.42 -20.85
N ARG A 566 -17.06 29.89 -21.36
CA ARG A 566 -17.59 29.44 -22.67
C ARG A 566 -16.68 29.84 -23.83
N ALA A 567 -16.14 31.05 -23.83
CA ALA A 567 -15.21 31.51 -24.86
C ALA A 567 -13.91 30.69 -24.85
N ASP A 568 -13.32 30.46 -23.67
CA ASP A 568 -12.10 29.66 -23.53
C ASP A 568 -12.32 28.19 -23.91
N ALA A 569 -13.46 27.61 -23.54
CA ALA A 569 -13.80 26.24 -23.93
C ALA A 569 -14.03 26.11 -25.44
N ALA A 570 -14.66 27.12 -26.07
CA ALA A 570 -14.79 27.18 -27.53
C ALA A 570 -13.43 27.34 -28.21
N ALA A 571 -12.55 28.18 -27.66
CA ALA A 571 -11.18 28.33 -28.15
C ALA A 571 -10.42 27.00 -28.08
N PHE A 572 -10.50 26.30 -26.95
CA PHE A 572 -9.93 24.96 -26.78
C PHE A 572 -10.45 23.98 -27.85
N ALA A 573 -11.77 23.89 -28.03
CA ALA A 573 -12.40 22.98 -29.00
C ALA A 573 -12.16 23.37 -30.48
N SER A 574 -11.72 24.60 -30.75
CA SER A 574 -11.33 25.03 -32.09
C SER A 574 -9.85 24.81 -32.38
N THR A 575 -9.02 24.71 -31.33
CA THR A 575 -7.57 24.53 -31.43
C THR A 575 -7.21 23.06 -31.60
N HIS A 576 -7.89 22.18 -30.86
CA HIS A 576 -7.72 20.72 -30.87
C HIS A 576 -8.90 20.03 -31.56
#